data_AF-A0A1G3M8H7-F1
#
_entry.id   AF-A0A1G3M8H7-F1
#
_cell.length_a   1.000
_cell.length_b   1.000
_cell.length_c   1.000
_cell.angle_alpha   90.00
_cell.angle_beta   90.00
_cell.angle_gamma   90.00
#
_symmetry.space_group_name_H-M   'P 1'
#
loop_
_entity.id
_entity.type
_entity.pdbx_description
1 polymer ?
#
loop_
_entity_poly.entity_id
_entity_poly.type
_entity_poly.pdbx_seq_one_letter_code
_entity_poly.pdbx_strand_id
1 'polypeptide(L)' 'MTVKVVGHSPKVEQQVTCPGCGAILSYVPNDVKEVWESDGEGGQELRRFIPCPGCHKQVTLRNY' A
#
# COMPACT_ATOMS: atom_id res chain seq x y z
N MET A 1 -3.96 7.54 31.24
CA MET A 1 -5.07 7.69 30.28
C MET A 1 -4.87 6.66 29.20
N THR A 2 -5.80 5.71 29.04
CA THR A 2 -5.64 4.59 28.10
C THR A 2 -6.48 4.87 26.85
N VAL A 3 -5.83 4.94 25.69
CA VAL A 3 -6.52 5.08 24.40
C VAL A 3 -7.09 3.71 24.01
N LYS A 4 -8.37 3.66 23.60
CA LYS A 4 -9.05 2.45 23.12
C LYS A 4 -9.59 2.68 21.71
N VAL A 5 -9.37 1.72 20.82
CA VAL A 5 -9.95 1.74 19.47
C VAL A 5 -11.46 1.51 19.56
N VAL A 6 -12.25 2.44 19.02
CA VAL A 6 -13.73 2.38 18.98
C VAL A 6 -14.28 2.02 17.60
N GLY A 7 -13.41 1.92 16.59
CA GLY A 7 -13.75 1.60 15.21
C GLY A 7 -12.72 2.17 14.23
N HIS A 8 -12.88 1.86 12.94
CA HIS A 8 -12.11 2.43 11.85
C HIS A 8 -13.01 3.29 10.97
N SER A 9 -12.53 4.46 10.57
CA SER A 9 -13.27 5.37 9.69
C SER A 9 -13.17 4.91 8.23
N PRO A 10 -14.30 4.69 7.53
CA PRO A 10 -14.29 4.26 6.12
C PRO A 10 -13.74 5.34 5.16
N LYS A 11 -13.67 6.60 5.62
CA LYS A 11 -13.09 7.72 4.84
C LYS A 11 -11.59 7.57 4.54
N VAL A 12 -10.91 6.64 5.21
CA VAL A 12 -9.46 6.42 5.07
C VAL A 12 -9.17 5.28 4.08
N GLU A 13 -10.21 4.62 3.58
CA GLU A 13 -10.08 3.57 2.56
C GLU A 13 -9.77 4.21 1.19
N GLN A 14 -8.65 3.80 0.61
CA GLN A 14 -8.22 4.19 -0.73
C GLN A 14 -8.43 3.02 -1.69
N GLN A 15 -8.61 3.34 -2.97
CA GLN A 15 -8.80 2.32 -4.01
C GLN A 15 -7.69 2.40 -5.05
N VAL A 16 -7.20 1.24 -5.48
CA VAL A 16 -6.25 1.12 -6.59
C VAL A 16 -6.56 -0.12 -7.40
N THR A 17 -6.46 0.01 -8.73
CA THR A 17 -6.63 -1.13 -9.63
C THR A 17 -5.32 -1.89 -9.73
N CYS A 18 -5.37 -3.20 -9.51
CA CYS A 18 -4.22 -4.08 -9.71
C CYS A 18 -3.90 -4.18 -11.22
N PRO A 19 -2.71 -3.78 -11.68
CA PRO A 19 -2.32 -3.91 -13.09
C PRO A 19 -2.10 -5.37 -13.52
N GLY A 20 -2.03 -6.30 -12.57
CA GLY A 20 -1.80 -7.72 -12.83
C GLY A 20 -3.05 -8.46 -13.27
N CYS A 21 -4.15 -8.28 -12.55
CA CYS A 21 -5.41 -9.01 -12.76
C CYS A 21 -6.63 -8.11 -12.96
N GLY A 22 -6.48 -6.79 -12.91
CA GLY A 22 -7.57 -5.83 -13.05
C GLY A 22 -8.49 -5.69 -11.84
N ALA A 23 -8.22 -6.39 -10.74
CA ALA A 23 -9.02 -6.29 -9.52
C ALA A 23 -8.90 -4.90 -8.89
N ILE A 24 -10.02 -4.34 -8.43
CA ILE A 24 -10.06 -3.11 -7.64
C ILE A 24 -9.78 -3.48 -6.19
N LEU A 25 -8.67 -2.99 -5.65
CA LEU A 25 -8.24 -3.22 -4.27
C LEU A 25 -8.66 -2.03 -3.43
N SER A 26 -9.39 -2.28 -2.34
CA SER A 26 -9.59 -1.30 -1.26
C SER A 26 -8.53 -1.54 -0.20
N TYR A 27 -7.84 -0.50 0.26
CA TYR A 27 -6.78 -0.60 1.25
C TYR A 27 -6.78 0.61 2.19
N VAL A 28 -6.30 0.42 3.41
CA VAL A 28 -6.02 1.51 4.36
C VAL A 28 -4.51 1.80 4.39
N PRO A 29 -4.08 2.97 4.89
CA PRO A 29 -2.67 3.32 5.11
C PRO A 29 -1.84 2.22 5.78
N ASN A 30 -2.46 1.47 6.69
CA ASN A 30 -1.81 0.40 7.43
C ASN A 30 -1.51 -0.86 6.58
N ASP A 31 -2.17 -1.02 5.43
CA ASP A 31 -1.90 -2.13 4.50
C ASP A 31 -0.69 -1.85 3.59
N VAL A 32 -0.25 -0.59 3.52
CA VAL A 32 0.87 -0.17 2.67
C VAL A 32 2.17 -0.67 3.24
N LYS A 33 2.93 -1.38 2.40
CA LYS A 33 4.29 -1.84 2.71
C LYS A 33 5.28 -0.88 2.10
N GLU A 34 6.34 -0.61 2.83
CA GLU A 34 7.44 0.25 2.41
C GLU A 34 8.71 -0.59 2.31
N VAL A 35 9.44 -0.46 1.21
CA VAL A 35 10.75 -1.08 1.02
C VAL A 35 11.73 -0.04 0.51
N TRP A 36 12.91 -0.01 1.10
CA TRP A 36 14.02 0.80 0.60
C TRP A 36 14.66 0.03 -0.55
N GLU A 37 14.54 0.56 -1.77
CA GLU A 37 15.17 0.02 -2.96
C GLU A 37 16.40 0.89 -3.27
N SER A 38 17.58 0.27 -3.36
CA SER A 38 18.80 0.97 -3.76
C SER A 38 18.88 0.97 -5.28
N ASP A 39 18.93 2.15 -5.89
CA ASP A 39 18.98 2.32 -7.35
C ASP A 39 20.36 1.97 -7.95
N GLY A 40 21.28 1.40 -7.17
CA GLY A 40 22.62 1.00 -7.61
C GLY A 40 23.59 2.17 -7.86
N GLU A 41 23.09 3.39 -8.04
CA GLU A 41 23.87 4.63 -8.22
C GLU A 41 24.14 5.37 -6.89
N GLY A 42 23.88 4.72 -5.75
CA GLY A 42 24.05 5.30 -4.41
C GLY A 42 22.82 6.06 -3.88
N GLY A 43 21.74 6.16 -4.68
CA GLY A 43 20.43 6.58 -4.23
C GLY A 43 19.66 5.45 -3.54
N GLN A 44 18.87 5.80 -2.53
CA GLN A 44 17.86 4.92 -1.95
C GLN A 44 16.49 5.56 -2.16
N GLU A 45 15.61 4.87 -2.88
CA GLU A 45 14.22 5.27 -3.03
C GLU A 45 13.32 4.47 -2.10
N LEU A 46 12.43 5.16 -1.38
CA LEU A 46 11.41 4.52 -0.58
C LEU A 46 10.24 4.13 -1.48
N ARG A 47 10.11 2.83 -1.74
CA ARG A 47 9.05 2.30 -2.59
C ARG A 47 7.89 1.79 -1.75
N ARG A 48 6.69 2.34 -2.00
CA ARG A 48 5.45 1.94 -1.35
C ARG A 48 4.65 0.99 -2.24
N PHE A 49 4.17 -0.11 -1.70
CA PHE A 49 3.37 -1.08 -2.45
C PHE A 49 2.35 -1.81 -1.58
N ILE A 50 1.31 -2.33 -2.22
CA ILE A 50 0.37 -3.27 -1.60
C ILE A 50 0.36 -4.61 -2.35
N PRO A 51 0.35 -5.76 -1.66
CA PRO A 51 0.21 -7.05 -2.31
C PRO A 51 -1.24 -7.29 -2.74
N CYS A 52 -1.46 -7.62 -4.02
CA CYS A 52 -2.78 -8.00 -4.50
C CYS A 52 -3.17 -9.39 -3.96
N PRO A 53 -4.29 -9.57 -3.24
CA PRO A 53 -4.72 -10.87 -2.74
C PRO A 53 -5.15 -11.84 -3.85
N GLY A 54 -5.52 -11.33 -5.04
CA GLY A 54 -5.97 -12.16 -6.15
C GLY A 54 -4.85 -12.75 -7.00
N CYS A 55 -3.75 -12.03 -7.19
CA CYS A 55 -2.65 -12.47 -8.06
C CYS A 55 -1.26 -12.39 -7.41
N HIS A 56 -1.19 -12.01 -6.14
CA HIS A 56 0.03 -11.85 -5.34
C HIS A 56 1.07 -10.86 -5.89
N LYS A 57 0.76 -10.15 -6.98
CA LYS A 57 1.64 -9.10 -7.50
C LYS A 57 1.63 -7.88 -6.59
N GLN A 58 2.80 -7.24 -6.51
CA GLN A 58 2.97 -5.98 -5.79
C GLN A 58 2.45 -4.83 -6.65
N VAL A 59 1.49 -4.08 -6.13
CA VAL A 59 0.95 -2.88 -6.76
C VAL A 59 1.67 -1.69 -6.15
N THR A 60 2.59 -1.09 -6.91
CA THR A 60 3.34 0.10 -6.47
C THR A 60 2.42 1.32 -6.42
N LEU A 61 2.40 2.01 -5.28
CA LEU A 61 1.67 3.26 -5.08
C LEU A 61 2.59 4.43 -5.44
N ARG A 62 2.28 5.16 -6.52
CA ARG A 62 3.14 6.25 -7.04
C ARG A 62 2.86 7.62 -6.42
N ASN A 63 1.74 7.79 -5.70
CA ASN A 63 1.26 9.11 -5.29
C ASN A 63 0.80 9.14 -3.82
N TYR A 64 1.56 8.48 -2.94
CA TYR A 64 1.26 8.40 -1.51
C TYR A 64 1.91 9.55 -0.74
#